data_AF-A0A8T7FII5-F1
#
_entry.id   AF-A0A8T7FII5-F1
#
_cell.length_a   1.000
_cell.length_b   1.000
_cell.length_c   1.000
_cell.angle_alpha   90.00
_cell.angle_beta   90.00
_cell.angle_gamma   90.00
#
_symmetry.space_group_name_H-M   'P 1'
#
loop_
_entity.id
_entity.type
_entity.pdbx_description
1 polymer ?
#
loop_
_entity_poly.entity_id
_entity_poly.type
_entity_poly.pdbx_seq_one_letter_code
_entity_poly.pdbx_strand_id
1 'polypeptide(L)'
;MGRAGSGILGARPFGGDPGYNHLPRWSKGIGDVTGRNSGNFYYVGGTSMATPHVASLAALLLQKDPSLTQADIEWILKNTALPLADNDSRLVFDFDHFATIPWDTDCGGNPCDPVGAGLIQVDAAISFLP
;
A
#
# COMPACT_ATOMS: atom_id res chain seq x y z
N MET A 1 18.64 -10.74 -10.36
CA MET A 1 18.91 -11.35 -9.04
C MET A 1 18.66 -10.33 -7.94
N GLY A 2 17.59 -10.52 -7.16
CA GLY A 2 17.29 -9.78 -5.93
C GLY A 2 16.25 -10.60 -5.17
N ARG A 3 16.57 -11.03 -3.94
CA ARG A 3 15.74 -11.93 -3.14
C ARG A 3 14.45 -11.22 -2.74
N ALA A 4 13.30 -11.83 -3.03
CA ALA A 4 12.02 -11.38 -2.47
C ALA A 4 12.03 -11.68 -0.96
N GLY A 5 12.30 -10.66 -0.15
CA GLY A 5 12.01 -10.70 1.27
C GLY A 5 10.49 -10.60 1.47
N SER A 6 9.99 -11.30 2.49
CA SER A 6 8.60 -11.19 2.98
C SER A 6 8.24 -9.71 3.16
N GLY A 7 7.48 -9.18 2.21
CA GLY A 7 7.18 -7.76 2.09
C GLY A 7 5.70 -7.56 1.82
N ILE A 8 5.13 -6.55 2.47
CA ILE A 8 3.75 -6.13 2.35
C ILE A 8 3.58 -5.49 0.97
N LEU A 9 2.56 -5.91 0.21
CA LEU A 9 2.42 -5.61 -1.21
C LEU A 9 2.47 -4.13 -1.58
N GLY A 10 3.24 -3.83 -2.63
CA GLY A 10 2.87 -2.80 -3.59
C GLY A 10 3.12 -3.31 -5.01
N ALA A 11 2.07 -3.69 -5.72
CA ALA A 11 2.23 -4.05 -7.12
C ALA A 11 2.64 -2.81 -7.94
N ARG A 12 3.56 -2.99 -8.90
CA ARG A 12 3.87 -2.01 -9.95
C ARG A 12 3.05 -2.33 -11.20
N PRO A 13 2.22 -1.40 -11.67
CA PRO A 13 1.98 -1.24 -13.12
C PRO A 13 2.23 0.20 -13.59
N PHE A 14 3.00 0.29 -14.67
CA PHE A 14 3.25 1.35 -15.68
C PHE A 14 2.97 2.84 -15.36
N GLY A 15 3.99 3.67 -15.61
CA GLY A 15 3.85 5.13 -15.70
C GLY A 15 3.31 5.55 -17.06
N GLY A 16 2.41 6.52 -17.06
CA GLY A 16 1.85 7.08 -18.30
C GLY A 16 0.87 8.22 -18.10
N ASP A 17 -0.16 8.06 -17.26
CA ASP A 17 -1.28 9.01 -17.23
C ASP A 17 -1.75 9.35 -15.79
N PRO A 18 -2.09 10.63 -15.51
CA PRO A 18 -2.39 11.08 -14.15
C PRO A 18 -3.88 10.92 -13.77
N GLY A 19 -4.18 10.35 -12.60
CA GLY A 19 -5.40 10.73 -11.87
C GLY A 19 -5.93 9.77 -10.80
N TYR A 20 -6.78 10.16 -9.80
CA TYR A 20 -6.76 11.21 -8.71
C TYR A 20 -7.02 10.64 -7.23
N ASN A 21 -6.04 10.52 -6.28
CA ASN A 21 -5.95 9.57 -5.14
C ASN A 21 -5.47 10.47 -4.04
N HIS A 22 -6.47 11.01 -3.38
CA HIS A 22 -6.35 12.03 -2.36
C HIS A 22 -5.79 13.35 -2.90
N LEU A 23 -6.72 14.14 -3.41
CA LEU A 23 -6.61 15.59 -3.30
C LEU A 23 -6.82 15.96 -1.81
N PRO A 24 -6.06 16.91 -1.26
CA PRO A 24 -6.37 17.46 0.05
C PRO A 24 -7.81 17.96 0.08
N ARG A 25 -8.47 17.89 1.26
CA ARG A 25 -9.87 18.31 1.42
C ARG A 25 -10.18 19.72 0.88
N TRP A 26 -9.17 20.60 0.78
CA TRP A 26 -9.30 21.97 0.29
C TRP A 26 -9.09 22.14 -1.22
N SER A 27 -8.67 21.11 -1.96
CA SER A 27 -8.37 21.20 -3.39
C SER A 27 -9.66 21.21 -4.22
N LYS A 28 -9.68 22.06 -5.26
CA LYS A 28 -10.86 22.28 -6.12
C LYS A 28 -10.94 21.33 -7.33
N GLY A 29 -10.25 20.19 -7.29
CA GLY A 29 -10.28 19.20 -8.37
C GLY A 29 -9.18 19.39 -9.43
N ILE A 30 -9.42 18.84 -10.62
CA ILE A 30 -8.43 18.70 -11.73
C ILE A 30 -7.81 20.04 -12.21
N GLY A 31 -8.45 21.17 -11.92
CA GLY A 31 -7.95 22.51 -12.28
C GLY A 31 -6.75 22.98 -11.44
N ASP A 32 -6.56 22.45 -10.24
CA ASP A 32 -5.43 22.80 -9.33
C ASP A 32 -4.16 21.97 -9.62
N VAL A 33 -4.26 20.90 -10.40
CA VAL A 33 -3.20 19.90 -10.63
C VAL A 33 -2.53 20.01 -12.01
N THR A 34 -3.09 20.81 -12.94
CA THR A 34 -2.61 20.93 -14.33
C THR A 34 -1.57 22.04 -14.55
N GLY A 35 -1.48 23.05 -13.67
CA GLY A 35 -0.47 24.10 -13.79
C GLY A 35 0.78 23.72 -13.01
N ARG A 36 1.96 23.58 -13.64
CA ARG A 36 3.28 23.14 -13.10
C ARG A 36 3.79 23.88 -11.84
N ASN A 37 2.97 23.99 -10.81
CA ASN A 37 3.26 24.56 -9.52
C ASN A 37 3.81 23.45 -8.63
N SER A 38 4.81 23.80 -7.83
CA SER A 38 5.44 22.92 -6.84
C SER A 38 4.51 22.46 -5.70
N GLY A 39 3.24 22.86 -5.72
CA GLY A 39 2.18 22.46 -4.77
C GLY A 39 1.18 21.44 -5.34
N ASN A 40 1.43 20.86 -6.52
CA ASN A 40 0.49 19.97 -7.19
C ASN A 40 0.59 18.50 -6.74
N PHE A 41 -0.55 17.80 -6.82
CA PHE A 41 -0.70 16.37 -6.54
C PHE A 41 -0.66 15.58 -7.84
N TYR A 42 0.05 14.44 -7.84
CA TYR A 42 0.19 13.57 -9.01
C TYR A 42 -0.01 12.10 -8.65
N TYR A 43 -0.31 11.34 -9.69
CA TYR A 43 -0.52 9.91 -9.62
C TYR A 43 0.72 9.12 -9.82
N VAL A 44 0.98 8.27 -8.85
CA VAL A 44 2.10 7.36 -8.88
C VAL A 44 1.64 6.06 -8.24
N GLY A 45 1.78 4.97 -8.99
CA GLY A 45 1.53 3.62 -8.54
C GLY A 45 2.85 2.89 -8.30
N GLY A 46 2.88 2.01 -7.29
CA GLY A 46 4.01 1.13 -7.03
C GLY A 46 4.30 0.92 -5.54
N THR A 47 5.20 -0.01 -5.24
CA THR A 47 5.73 -0.25 -3.89
C THR A 47 6.19 1.03 -3.20
N SER A 48 6.75 1.98 -3.94
CA SER A 48 7.21 3.27 -3.42
C SER A 48 6.12 4.07 -2.69
N MET A 49 4.84 3.90 -3.05
CA MET A 49 3.71 4.56 -2.40
C MET A 49 3.13 3.74 -1.26
N ALA A 50 3.30 2.42 -1.29
CA ALA A 50 2.98 1.55 -0.15
C ALA A 50 3.97 1.78 1.00
N THR A 51 5.27 1.91 0.72
CA THR A 51 6.33 2.11 1.72
C THR A 51 6.03 3.22 2.75
N PRO A 52 5.67 4.46 2.37
CA PRO A 52 5.39 5.51 3.35
C PRO A 52 4.13 5.21 4.20
N HIS A 53 3.16 4.44 3.71
CA HIS A 53 2.01 4.02 4.52
C HIS A 53 2.43 3.03 5.61
N VAL A 54 3.24 2.03 5.27
CA VAL A 54 3.80 1.08 6.24
C VAL A 54 4.66 1.81 7.27
N ALA A 55 5.53 2.71 6.80
CA ALA A 55 6.40 3.50 7.67
C ALA A 55 5.59 4.39 8.64
N SER A 56 4.50 4.99 8.17
CA SER A 56 3.61 5.80 9.00
C SER A 56 2.95 4.98 10.11
N LEU A 57 2.48 3.76 9.80
CA LEU A 57 1.91 2.88 10.82
C LEU A 57 2.94 2.40 11.84
N ALA A 58 4.15 2.04 11.39
CA ALA A 58 5.25 1.70 12.29
C ALA A 58 5.57 2.86 13.25
N ALA A 59 5.54 4.11 12.76
CA ALA A 59 5.70 5.29 13.60
C ALA A 59 4.56 5.46 14.61
N LEU A 60 3.31 5.20 14.24
CA LEU A 60 2.16 5.24 15.16
C LEU A 60 2.26 4.16 16.26
N LEU A 61 2.72 2.96 15.92
CA LEU A 61 2.97 1.89 16.89
C LEU A 61 4.05 2.30 17.89
N LEU A 62 5.17 2.87 17.41
CA LEU A 62 6.24 3.39 18.26
C LEU A 62 5.81 4.60 19.09
N GLN A 63 4.90 5.42 18.59
CA GLN A 63 4.33 6.53 19.36
C GLN A 63 3.51 6.02 20.54
N LYS A 64 2.79 4.91 20.37
CA LYS A 64 1.99 4.29 21.43
C LYS A 64 2.85 3.49 22.40
N ASP A 65 3.82 2.73 21.90
CA ASP A 65 4.78 1.98 22.70
C ASP A 65 6.20 2.12 22.12
N PRO A 66 7.06 2.98 22.71
CA PRO A 66 8.43 3.18 22.25
C PRO A 66 9.37 1.99 22.51
N SER A 67 8.95 0.99 23.28
CA SER A 67 9.77 -0.18 23.61
C SER A 67 9.74 -1.27 22.53
N LEU A 68 8.84 -1.16 21.55
CA LEU A 68 8.69 -2.12 20.46
C LEU A 68 9.96 -2.23 19.62
N THR A 69 10.35 -3.47 19.33
CA THR A 69 11.44 -3.75 18.39
C THR A 69 10.92 -3.80 16.96
N GLN A 70 11.84 -3.75 15.98
CA GLN A 70 11.50 -3.96 14.57
C GLN A 70 10.74 -5.29 14.36
N ALA A 71 11.16 -6.35 15.06
CA ALA A 71 10.53 -7.67 14.94
C ALA A 71 9.10 -7.66 15.49
N ASP A 72 8.86 -6.96 16.60
CA ASP A 72 7.51 -6.84 17.19
C ASP A 72 6.58 -6.07 16.24
N ILE A 73 7.06 -4.96 15.67
CA ILE A 73 6.29 -4.17 14.70
C ILE A 73 5.95 -5.02 13.48
N GLU A 74 6.93 -5.71 12.89
CA GLU A 74 6.70 -6.59 11.75
C GLU A 74 5.69 -7.68 12.08
N TRP A 75 5.78 -8.27 13.27
CA TRP A 75 4.86 -9.30 13.73
C TRP A 75 3.45 -8.75 13.92
N ILE A 76 3.27 -7.59 14.55
CA ILE A 76 1.95 -6.95 14.73
C ILE A 76 1.33 -6.65 13.37
N LEU A 77 2.09 -6.06 12.45
CA LEU A 77 1.62 -5.71 11.11
C LEU A 77 1.15 -6.95 10.33
N LYS A 78 1.88 -8.05 10.41
CA LYS A 78 1.51 -9.31 9.73
C LYS A 78 0.31 -9.99 10.37
N ASN A 79 0.20 -10.01 11.69
CA ASN A 79 -0.88 -10.71 12.39
C ASN A 79 -2.21 -9.94 12.38
N THR A 80 -2.17 -8.62 12.21
CA THR A 80 -3.36 -7.78 12.16
C THR A 80 -3.79 -7.43 10.74
N ALA A 81 -3.03 -7.84 9.73
CA ALA A 81 -3.41 -7.65 8.33
C ALA A 81 -4.69 -8.43 7.99
N LEU A 82 -5.52 -7.84 7.13
CA LEU A 82 -6.64 -8.53 6.51
C LEU A 82 -6.08 -9.52 5.47
N PRO A 83 -6.26 -10.84 5.68
CA PRO A 83 -5.71 -11.84 4.77
C PRO A 83 -6.29 -11.67 3.37
N LEU A 84 -5.41 -11.73 2.39
CA LEU A 84 -5.75 -11.80 0.98
C LEU A 84 -5.30 -13.18 0.48
N ALA A 85 -6.11 -13.83 -0.35
CA ALA A 85 -5.68 -15.05 -1.00
C ALA A 85 -4.72 -14.71 -2.15
N ASP A 86 -3.66 -15.51 -2.28
CA ASP A 86 -2.59 -15.35 -3.26
C ASP A 86 -3.06 -15.58 -4.70
N ASN A 87 -4.11 -16.38 -4.90
CA ASN A 87 -4.71 -16.71 -6.19
C ASN A 87 -6.04 -15.96 -6.47
N ASP A 88 -6.32 -14.90 -5.72
CA ASP A 88 -7.59 -14.17 -5.80
C ASP A 88 -7.47 -12.87 -6.61
N SER A 89 -8.56 -12.11 -6.66
CA SER A 89 -8.65 -10.82 -7.31
C SER A 89 -9.40 -9.82 -6.42
N ARG A 90 -9.22 -8.52 -6.68
CA ARG A 90 -9.97 -7.49 -5.97
C ARG A 90 -10.66 -6.56 -6.94
N LEU A 91 -11.92 -6.25 -6.62
CA LEU A 91 -12.66 -5.18 -7.29
C LEU A 91 -12.10 -3.85 -6.79
N VAL A 92 -11.41 -3.14 -7.68
CA VAL A 92 -10.80 -1.84 -7.41
C VAL A 92 -11.36 -0.83 -8.41
N PHE A 93 -11.48 0.41 -7.98
CA PHE A 93 -11.78 1.50 -8.90
C PHE A 93 -10.52 1.87 -9.67
N ASP A 94 -10.52 1.63 -10.98
CA ASP A 94 -9.43 1.91 -11.92
C ASP A 94 -9.81 3.13 -12.77
N PHE A 95 -9.36 4.30 -12.34
CA PHE A 95 -9.56 5.65 -12.92
C PHE A 95 -11.00 6.09 -13.21
N ASP A 96 -11.74 5.38 -14.04
CA ASP A 96 -13.09 5.73 -14.53
C ASP A 96 -14.12 4.61 -14.38
N HIS A 97 -13.70 3.40 -14.00
CA HIS A 97 -14.60 2.26 -13.82
C HIS A 97 -14.11 1.32 -12.71
N PHE A 98 -15.00 0.43 -12.25
CA PHE A 98 -14.58 -0.67 -11.39
C PHE A 98 -14.02 -1.81 -12.24
N ALA A 99 -12.82 -2.25 -11.92
CA ALA A 99 -12.15 -3.37 -12.55
C ALA A 99 -11.78 -4.42 -11.50
N THR A 100 -11.89 -5.69 -11.90
CA THR A 100 -11.39 -6.80 -11.09
C THR A 100 -9.93 -7.03 -11.46
N ILE A 101 -9.02 -6.75 -10.53
CA ILE A 101 -7.58 -6.90 -10.73
C ILE A 101 -7.12 -8.20 -10.06
N PRO A 102 -6.72 -9.23 -10.82
CA PRO A 102 -6.13 -10.44 -10.26
C PRO A 102 -4.69 -10.19 -9.83
N TRP A 103 -4.22 -10.95 -8.84
CA TRP A 103 -2.80 -10.96 -8.47
C TRP A 103 -1.98 -11.76 -9.48
N ASP A 104 -0.76 -11.30 -9.75
CA ASP A 104 0.21 -12.08 -10.51
C ASP A 104 0.99 -13.00 -9.56
N THR A 105 0.72 -14.31 -9.66
CA THR A 105 1.42 -15.35 -8.89
C THR A 105 2.67 -15.87 -9.58
N ASP A 106 3.00 -15.37 -10.78
CA ASP A 106 4.17 -15.80 -11.55
C ASP A 106 5.31 -14.77 -11.52
N CYS A 107 6.31 -15.02 -10.68
CA CYS A 107 7.51 -14.19 -10.58
C CYS A 107 8.59 -14.61 -11.60
N GLY A 108 8.24 -14.68 -12.88
CA GLY A 108 9.16 -15.01 -13.98
C GLY A 108 9.46 -16.50 -14.10
N GLY A 109 8.40 -17.31 -14.18
CA GLY A 109 8.41 -18.76 -14.28
C GLY A 109 8.38 -19.50 -12.95
N ASN A 110 8.20 -18.79 -11.82
CA ASN A 110 8.19 -19.40 -10.49
C ASN A 110 6.97 -18.91 -9.69
N PRO A 111 6.21 -19.85 -9.07
CA PRO A 111 5.15 -19.48 -8.15
C PRO A 111 5.69 -18.62 -7.01
N CYS A 112 5.07 -17.47 -6.79
CA CYS A 112 5.36 -16.59 -5.67
C CYS A 112 4.07 -16.15 -5.00
N ASP A 113 4.18 -15.84 -3.71
CA ASP A 113 3.11 -15.17 -2.96
C ASP A 113 3.15 -13.68 -3.31
N PRO A 114 2.14 -13.15 -4.04
CA PRO A 114 2.09 -11.75 -4.32
C PRO A 114 1.76 -10.97 -3.06
N VAL A 115 0.87 -11.44 -2.18
CA VAL A 115 0.15 -10.66 -1.14
C VAL A 115 0.77 -10.63 0.24
N GLY A 116 1.62 -11.61 0.57
CA GLY A 116 2.19 -11.73 1.90
C GLY A 116 1.10 -11.95 2.95
N ALA A 117 1.17 -11.21 4.06
CA ALA A 117 0.15 -11.29 5.11
C ALA A 117 -1.20 -10.62 4.73
N GLY A 118 -1.25 -9.89 3.60
CA GLY A 118 -2.44 -9.21 3.12
C GLY A 118 -2.45 -7.70 3.39
N LEU A 119 -3.65 -7.12 3.48
CA LEU A 119 -3.85 -5.67 3.55
C LEU A 119 -3.72 -5.16 5.00
N ILE A 120 -2.82 -4.22 5.23
CA ILE A 120 -2.62 -3.61 6.57
C ILE A 120 -3.92 -3.00 7.10
N GLN A 121 -4.20 -3.23 8.38
CA GLN A 121 -5.31 -2.63 9.12
C GLN A 121 -4.74 -1.78 10.28
N VAL A 122 -4.81 -0.46 10.14
CA VAL A 122 -4.22 0.50 11.10
C VAL A 122 -4.91 0.43 12.47
N ASP A 123 -6.23 0.35 12.46
CA ASP A 123 -7.08 0.24 13.65
C ASP A 123 -6.80 -1.06 14.42
N ALA A 124 -6.77 -2.19 13.73
CA ALA A 124 -6.46 -3.48 14.32
C ALA A 124 -5.04 -3.48 14.94
N ALA A 125 -4.04 -2.98 14.21
CA ALA A 125 -2.66 -2.88 14.69
C ALA A 125 -2.52 -2.00 15.95
N ILE A 126 -3.17 -0.83 15.98
CA ILE A 126 -3.11 0.08 17.14
C ILE A 126 -3.88 -0.51 18.34
N SER A 127 -5.00 -1.19 18.10
CA SER A 127 -5.79 -1.85 19.15
C SER A 127 -5.09 -3.06 19.77
N PHE A 128 -4.09 -3.61 19.08
CA PHE A 128 -3.30 -4.75 19.56
C PHE A 128 -2.39 -4.37 20.74
N LEU A 129 -1.94 -3.12 20.79
CA LEU A 129 -1.14 -2.60 21.90
C LEU A 129 -2.06 -2.23 23.09
N PRO A 130 -1.59 -2.42 24.34
CA PRO A 130 -2.35 -2.07 25.54
C PRO A 130 -2.63 -0.56 25.66
#